data_AF-A0A9X3X1J5-F1
#
_entry.id   AF-A0A9X3X1J5-F1
#
_cell.length_a   1.000
_cell.length_b   1.000
_cell.length_c   1.000
_cell.angle_alpha   90.00
_cell.angle_beta   90.00
_cell.angle_gamma   90.00
#
_symmetry.space_group_name_H-M   'P 1'
#
loop_
_entity.id
_entity.type
_entity.pdbx_description
1 polymer ?
#
loop_
_entity_poly.entity_id
_entity_poly.type
_entity_poly.pdbx_seq_one_letter_code
_entity_poly.pdbx_strand_id
1 'polypeptide(L)'
;MYRKIAVVLLAGTTPACLLMMPPGMVSEGTPAQNPLVSGAPLEARSKGKIGVVSEPDCNVWPFEDTMTVKASESEVCVTALQHKDAPPGWTGEPTANSSEGYSVSSGAERGYIDARKTRASKVGSCFNKGFNKQVAIWAFEYEGCTPNNGVLTKASPSLRVGDASWTFPAPAATEPATSAAAKP
;
A
#
# COMPACT_ATOMS: atom_id res chain seq x y z
N MET A 1 -55.24 -23.18 -37.35
CA MET A 1 -55.58 -21.75 -37.54
C MET A 1 -54.34 -20.92 -37.25
N TYR A 2 -53.72 -20.36 -38.28
CA TYR A 2 -52.51 -19.53 -38.19
C TYR A 2 -52.90 -18.08 -37.88
N ARG A 3 -52.29 -17.47 -36.86
CA ARG A 3 -52.30 -16.00 -36.68
C ARG A 3 -50.89 -15.46 -36.89
N LYS A 4 -50.83 -14.45 -37.74
CA LYS A 4 -49.67 -13.72 -38.24
C LYS A 4 -49.63 -12.33 -37.58
N ILE A 5 -48.40 -11.80 -37.40
CA ILE A 5 -48.01 -10.37 -37.33
C ILE A 5 -48.31 -9.69 -35.97
N ALA A 6 -47.45 -8.86 -35.35
CA ALA A 6 -46.29 -8.08 -35.81
C ALA A 6 -45.18 -8.03 -34.75
N VAL A 7 -43.93 -8.03 -35.20
CA VAL A 7 -42.76 -7.57 -34.45
C VAL A 7 -42.73 -6.04 -34.54
N VAL A 8 -42.73 -5.34 -33.41
CA VAL A 8 -42.43 -3.91 -33.35
C VAL A 8 -41.09 -3.76 -32.62
N LEU A 9 -40.04 -3.52 -33.41
CA LEU A 9 -38.77 -2.98 -32.93
C LEU A 9 -38.97 -1.51 -32.58
N LEU A 10 -38.90 -1.18 -31.29
CA LEU A 10 -38.71 0.19 -30.83
C LEU A 10 -37.23 0.38 -30.52
N ALA A 11 -36.54 1.02 -31.46
CA ALA A 11 -35.22 1.57 -31.27
C ALA A 11 -35.31 2.75 -30.30
N GLY A 12 -35.09 2.48 -29.01
CA GLY A 12 -34.83 3.51 -28.01
C GLY A 12 -33.36 3.90 -28.07
N THR A 13 -33.00 4.88 -28.89
CA THR A 13 -31.72 5.58 -28.77
C THR A 13 -31.76 6.43 -27.51
N THR A 14 -31.36 5.82 -26.39
CA THR A 14 -30.95 6.60 -25.22
C THR A 14 -29.75 7.44 -25.64
N PRO A 15 -29.75 8.77 -25.42
CA PRO A 15 -28.51 9.50 -25.47
C PRO A 15 -27.63 8.90 -24.37
N ALA A 16 -26.60 8.17 -24.81
CA ALA A 16 -25.47 7.85 -23.97
C ALA A 16 -24.88 9.19 -23.53
N CYS A 17 -25.28 9.67 -22.35
CA CYS A 17 -24.37 10.44 -21.52
C CYS A 17 -23.20 9.50 -21.26
N LEU A 18 -22.25 9.53 -22.18
CA LEU A 18 -20.84 9.30 -21.93
C LEU A 18 -20.49 10.23 -20.75
N LEU A 19 -20.71 9.73 -19.54
CA LEU A 19 -19.90 10.12 -18.40
C LEU A 19 -18.48 9.71 -18.80
N MET A 20 -17.81 10.60 -19.53
CA MET A 20 -16.37 10.64 -19.57
C MET A 20 -15.93 10.73 -18.11
N MET A 21 -15.64 9.58 -17.51
CA MET A 21 -14.82 9.52 -16.32
C MET A 21 -13.50 10.20 -16.72
N PRO A 22 -13.07 11.25 -16.01
CA PRO A 22 -11.78 11.87 -16.29
C PRO A 22 -10.70 10.79 -16.16
N PRO A 23 -9.79 10.66 -17.16
CA PRO A 23 -8.66 9.77 -17.03
C PRO A 23 -7.77 10.34 -15.92
N GLY A 24 -7.54 9.56 -14.86
CA GLY A 24 -6.54 9.89 -13.86
C GLY A 24 -7.04 10.20 -12.46
N MET A 25 -8.04 9.48 -11.94
CA MET A 25 -8.03 9.21 -10.49
C MET A 25 -6.92 8.19 -10.20
N VAL A 26 -5.68 8.68 -10.27
CA VAL A 26 -4.53 8.03 -9.66
C VAL A 26 -4.84 7.99 -8.18
N SER A 27 -4.83 6.81 -7.56
CA SER A 27 -4.95 6.65 -6.11
C SER A 27 -4.08 7.71 -5.43
N GLU A 28 -4.68 8.67 -4.73
CA GLU A 28 -3.97 9.77 -4.09
C GLU A 28 -3.05 9.18 -3.03
N GLY A 29 -1.76 9.05 -3.36
CA GLY A 29 -0.74 8.69 -2.38
C GLY A 29 -0.65 9.77 -1.33
N THR A 30 -0.34 9.38 -0.09
CA THR A 30 -0.21 10.30 1.04
C THR A 30 0.85 11.37 0.73
N PRO A 31 0.52 12.67 0.80
CA PRO A 31 1.51 13.73 0.59
C PRO A 31 2.64 13.64 1.61
N ALA A 32 3.89 13.68 1.15
CA ALA A 32 5.09 13.64 1.99
C ALA A 32 6.28 14.36 1.34
N GLN A 33 7.36 14.56 2.08
CA GLN A 33 8.64 14.99 1.51
C GLN A 33 9.44 13.78 1.04
N ASN A 34 10.13 13.90 -0.09
CA ASN A 34 10.98 12.83 -0.60
C ASN A 34 12.09 12.51 0.43
N PRO A 35 12.23 11.25 0.89
CA PRO A 35 13.19 10.89 1.94
C PRO A 35 14.65 11.13 1.53
N LEU A 36 14.97 11.15 0.22
CA LEU A 36 16.32 11.50 -0.27
C LEU A 36 16.62 13.01 -0.18
N VAL A 37 15.59 13.83 0.02
CA VAL A 37 15.70 15.29 0.18
C VAL A 37 15.60 15.67 1.66
N SER A 38 14.63 15.10 2.38
CA SER A 38 14.36 15.44 3.78
C SER A 38 15.19 14.65 4.79
N GLY A 39 15.68 13.45 4.41
CA GLY A 39 16.28 12.48 5.34
C GLY A 39 15.28 11.85 6.32
N ALA A 40 13.99 12.21 6.24
CA ALA A 40 12.96 11.72 7.14
C ALA A 40 12.32 10.43 6.59
N PRO A 41 11.95 9.47 7.45
CA PRO A 41 11.22 8.28 7.02
C PRO A 41 9.81 8.64 6.54
N LEU A 42 9.26 7.79 5.69
CA LEU A 42 7.85 7.83 5.31
C LEU A 42 7.08 6.84 6.18
N GLU A 43 5.89 7.22 6.61
CA GLU A 43 5.01 6.37 7.41
C GLU A 43 3.67 6.16 6.70
N ALA A 44 3.15 4.95 6.80
CA ALA A 44 1.79 4.59 6.41
C ALA A 44 1.15 3.75 7.51
N ARG A 45 -0.14 4.00 7.74
CA ARG A 45 -0.97 3.25 8.67
C ARG A 45 -2.22 2.79 7.95
N SER A 46 -2.65 1.57 8.24
CA SER A 46 -3.91 1.05 7.74
C SER A 46 -4.54 0.14 8.78
N LYS A 47 -5.86 -0.09 8.66
CA LYS A 47 -6.53 -1.07 9.51
C LYS A 47 -5.96 -2.46 9.22
N GLY A 48 -5.63 -3.19 10.27
CA GLY A 48 -5.10 -4.54 10.16
C GLY A 48 -6.00 -5.45 9.35
N LYS A 49 -5.43 -6.15 8.37
CA LYS A 49 -6.17 -7.08 7.50
C LYS A 49 -6.37 -8.42 8.19
N ILE A 50 -7.27 -8.46 9.16
CA ILE A 50 -7.62 -9.69 9.87
C ILE A 50 -8.94 -10.22 9.30
N GLY A 51 -8.91 -11.44 8.75
CA GLY A 51 -10.05 -12.04 8.04
C GLY A 51 -11.28 -12.28 8.92
N VAL A 52 -11.15 -12.17 10.25
CA VAL A 52 -12.20 -12.46 11.23
C VAL A 52 -12.82 -11.23 11.89
N VAL A 53 -12.44 -10.01 11.48
CA VAL A 53 -12.90 -8.74 12.10
C VAL A 53 -14.42 -8.53 12.01
N SER A 54 -15.13 -9.28 11.17
CA SER A 54 -16.60 -9.23 11.04
C SER A 54 -17.37 -10.23 11.92
N GLU A 55 -16.68 -11.10 12.67
CA GLU A 55 -17.38 -12.06 13.53
C GLU A 55 -17.99 -11.35 14.75
N PRO A 56 -19.24 -11.65 15.13
CA PRO A 56 -19.95 -10.95 16.22
C PRO A 56 -19.35 -11.21 17.61
N ASP A 57 -18.46 -12.20 17.74
CA ASP A 57 -17.68 -12.45 18.96
C ASP A 57 -16.33 -11.68 18.93
N CYS A 58 -15.98 -11.03 17.80
CA CYS A 58 -14.86 -10.10 17.64
C CYS A 58 -15.36 -8.65 17.77
N ASN A 59 -15.86 -8.28 18.95
CA ASN A 59 -16.52 -6.98 19.16
C ASN A 59 -15.55 -5.79 19.32
N VAL A 60 -14.85 -5.38 18.26
CA VAL A 60 -13.93 -4.22 18.15
C VAL A 60 -12.47 -4.54 18.46
N TRP A 61 -11.68 -4.63 17.38
CA TRP A 61 -10.24 -4.93 17.44
C TRP A 61 -9.49 -3.87 16.62
N PRO A 62 -8.97 -2.80 17.26
CA PRO A 62 -8.39 -1.67 16.55
C PRO A 62 -6.90 -1.90 16.30
N PHE A 63 -6.55 -2.98 15.60
CA PHE A 63 -5.16 -3.14 15.18
C PHE A 63 -4.87 -2.27 13.97
N GLU A 64 -3.79 -1.51 14.08
CA GLU A 64 -3.25 -0.74 12.97
C GLU A 64 -2.00 -1.45 12.48
N ASP A 65 -2.00 -1.81 11.20
CA ASP A 65 -0.79 -2.19 10.51
C ASP A 65 -0.02 -0.93 10.17
N THR A 66 1.29 -0.95 10.42
CA THR A 66 2.16 0.20 10.18
C THR A 66 3.27 -0.20 9.22
N MET A 67 3.69 0.75 8.40
CA MET A 67 4.84 0.63 7.53
C MET A 67 5.66 1.90 7.62
N THR A 68 6.95 1.75 7.86
CA THR A 68 7.95 2.80 7.84
C THR A 68 8.93 2.52 6.73
N VAL A 69 9.11 3.47 5.81
CA VAL A 69 10.07 3.39 4.72
C VAL A 69 11.19 4.39 4.95
N LYS A 70 12.43 3.90 4.98
CA LYS A 70 13.64 4.73 4.96
C LYS A 70 14.32 4.54 3.63
N ALA A 71 14.79 5.62 3.02
CA ALA A 71 15.51 5.54 1.76
C ALA A 71 16.77 6.41 1.80
N SER A 72 17.80 5.93 1.13
CA SER A 72 19.05 6.61 0.85
C SER A 72 19.42 6.41 -0.62
N GLU A 73 20.46 7.09 -1.09
CA GLU A 73 20.95 6.90 -2.47
C GLU A 73 21.35 5.43 -2.74
N SER A 74 21.77 4.69 -1.71
CA SER A 74 22.20 3.28 -1.82
C SER A 74 21.09 2.26 -1.66
N GLU A 75 20.09 2.50 -0.80
CA GLU A 75 19.10 1.48 -0.42
C GLU A 75 17.73 2.06 -0.05
N VAL A 76 16.70 1.22 -0.18
CA VAL A 76 15.36 1.43 0.34
C VAL A 76 15.05 0.33 1.33
N CYS A 77 14.72 0.71 2.55
CA CYS A 77 14.45 -0.17 3.68
C CYS A 77 13.02 0.00 4.18
N VAL A 78 12.44 -1.11 4.63
CA VAL A 78 11.10 -1.19 5.22
C VAL A 78 11.19 -1.79 6.61
N THR A 79 10.47 -1.18 7.54
CA THR A 79 10.02 -1.81 8.79
C THR A 79 8.51 -1.85 8.76
N ALA A 80 7.90 -3.01 8.99
CA ALA A 80 6.44 -3.16 8.95
C ALA A 80 5.93 -3.93 10.17
N LEU A 81 4.82 -3.47 10.74
CA LEU A 81 4.04 -4.21 11.73
C LEU A 81 2.76 -4.67 11.05
N GLN A 82 2.53 -5.98 11.00
CA GLN A 82 1.32 -6.58 10.42
C GLN A 82 0.62 -7.50 11.39
N HIS A 83 -0.70 -7.41 11.44
CA HIS A 83 -1.53 -8.29 12.23
C HIS A 83 -2.18 -9.36 11.34
N LYS A 84 -2.02 -10.65 11.70
CA LYS A 84 -2.65 -11.76 10.98
C LYS A 84 -3.29 -12.74 11.95
N ASP A 85 -4.36 -13.40 11.52
CA ASP A 85 -4.95 -14.50 12.25
C ASP A 85 -4.18 -15.81 12.04
N ALA A 86 -4.07 -16.58 13.13
CA ALA A 86 -3.53 -17.93 13.15
C ALA A 86 -4.69 -18.93 12.98
N PRO A 87 -4.66 -19.78 11.94
CA PRO A 87 -5.71 -20.78 11.74
C PRO A 87 -5.88 -21.72 12.94
N PRO A 88 -7.07 -22.30 13.14
CA PRO A 88 -7.28 -23.23 14.24
C PRO A 88 -6.40 -24.47 14.12
N GLY A 89 -5.84 -24.93 15.25
CA GLY A 89 -4.93 -26.07 15.30
C GLY A 89 -3.47 -25.70 15.03
N TRP A 90 -3.16 -24.43 14.76
CA TRP A 90 -1.78 -23.97 14.70
C TRP A 90 -1.18 -23.91 16.11
N THR A 91 -0.18 -24.77 16.36
CA THR A 91 0.52 -24.85 17.64
C THR A 91 1.89 -24.18 17.52
N GLY A 92 2.07 -23.05 18.19
CA GLY A 92 3.34 -22.30 18.21
C GLY A 92 3.27 -20.93 17.55
N GLU A 93 4.39 -20.22 17.53
CA GLU A 93 4.53 -18.97 16.79
C GLU A 93 4.37 -19.24 15.28
N PRO A 94 3.51 -18.50 14.57
CA PRO A 94 3.39 -18.54 13.12
C PRO A 94 4.76 -18.43 12.45
N THR A 95 5.21 -19.53 11.82
CA THR A 95 6.54 -19.73 11.17
C THR A 95 7.61 -18.68 11.51
N ALA A 96 8.43 -18.94 12.53
CA ALA A 96 9.56 -18.10 12.98
C ALA A 96 10.47 -17.52 11.86
N ASN A 97 10.54 -18.18 10.69
CA ASN A 97 11.40 -17.82 9.57
C ASN A 97 10.65 -17.30 8.32
N SER A 98 9.42 -16.81 8.46
CA SER A 98 8.70 -16.23 7.32
C SER A 98 9.30 -14.90 6.86
N SER A 99 9.09 -14.58 5.59
CA SER A 99 9.33 -13.27 5.04
C SER A 99 8.10 -12.75 4.30
N GLU A 100 8.01 -11.44 4.18
CA GLU A 100 6.97 -10.73 3.45
C GLU A 100 7.60 -9.97 2.29
N GLY A 101 7.00 -10.09 1.10
CA GLY A 101 7.48 -9.44 -0.11
C GLY A 101 6.83 -8.08 -0.33
N TYR A 102 7.61 -7.02 -0.44
CA TYR A 102 7.11 -5.70 -0.80
C TYR A 102 7.66 -5.27 -2.16
N SER A 103 6.76 -5.03 -3.13
CA SER A 103 7.13 -4.35 -4.36
C SER A 103 7.39 -2.87 -4.09
N VAL A 104 8.50 -2.35 -4.57
CA VAL A 104 8.85 -0.92 -4.51
C VAL A 104 8.74 -0.34 -5.92
N SER A 105 8.13 0.82 -6.09
CA SER A 105 8.07 1.47 -7.40
C SER A 105 7.94 2.98 -7.30
N SER A 106 8.51 3.68 -8.27
CA SER A 106 8.36 5.13 -8.47
C SER A 106 8.30 5.40 -9.96
N GLY A 107 7.11 5.73 -10.47
CA GLY A 107 6.87 5.81 -11.92
C GLY A 107 7.05 4.46 -12.61
N ALA A 108 7.96 4.39 -13.58
CA ALA A 108 8.25 3.17 -14.34
C ALA A 108 9.23 2.23 -13.62
N GLU A 109 10.06 2.76 -12.72
CA GLU A 109 11.09 1.99 -12.03
C GLU A 109 10.50 1.10 -10.93
N ARG A 110 11.07 -0.10 -10.77
CA ARG A 110 10.58 -1.13 -9.85
C ARG A 110 11.70 -1.87 -9.16
N GLY A 111 11.45 -2.25 -7.91
CA GLY A 111 12.30 -3.11 -7.09
C GLY A 111 11.46 -4.04 -6.21
N TYR A 112 12.13 -4.89 -5.44
CA TYR A 112 11.51 -5.83 -4.53
C TYR A 112 12.30 -5.91 -3.23
N ILE A 113 11.60 -5.87 -2.11
CA ILE A 113 12.14 -6.05 -0.76
C ILE A 113 11.61 -7.37 -0.21
N ASP A 114 12.52 -8.24 0.19
CA ASP A 114 12.21 -9.44 0.98
C ASP A 114 12.41 -9.11 2.46
N ALA A 115 11.32 -8.73 3.14
CA ALA A 115 11.36 -8.32 4.53
C ALA A 115 11.24 -9.53 5.45
N ARG A 116 12.29 -9.80 6.21
CA ARG A 116 12.36 -10.93 7.14
C ARG A 116 11.60 -10.60 8.40
N LYS A 117 10.87 -11.57 8.91
CA LYS A 117 10.26 -11.44 10.23
C LYS A 117 11.35 -11.33 11.29
N THR A 118 11.29 -10.30 12.11
CA THR A 118 12.22 -10.05 13.21
C THR A 118 11.60 -10.37 14.56
N ARG A 119 10.28 -10.24 14.68
CA ARG A 119 9.53 -10.53 15.91
C ARG A 119 8.12 -10.97 15.63
N ALA A 120 7.57 -11.79 16.52
CA ALA A 120 6.14 -12.03 16.61
C ALA A 120 5.66 -11.92 18.05
N SER A 121 4.41 -11.49 18.22
CA SER A 121 3.75 -11.48 19.51
C SER A 121 2.28 -11.81 19.36
N LYS A 122 1.76 -12.67 20.24
CA LYS A 122 0.31 -12.93 20.31
C LYS A 122 -0.34 -11.72 20.96
N VAL A 123 -1.24 -11.06 20.24
CA VAL A 123 -1.93 -9.84 20.70
C VAL A 123 -3.37 -10.10 21.11
N GLY A 124 -3.92 -11.28 20.81
CA GLY A 124 -5.21 -11.70 21.31
C GLY A 124 -5.68 -13.06 20.77
N SER A 125 -6.95 -13.38 21.02
CA SER A 125 -7.69 -14.42 20.31
C SER A 125 -9.15 -14.03 20.08
N CYS A 126 -9.75 -14.50 18.99
CA CYS A 126 -11.18 -14.39 18.73
C CYS A 126 -11.80 -15.75 18.38
N PHE A 127 -13.12 -15.90 18.48
CA PHE A 127 -13.84 -17.06 17.98
C PHE A 127 -14.20 -16.89 16.51
N ASN A 128 -13.77 -17.83 15.66
CA ASN A 128 -14.14 -17.83 14.25
C ASN A 128 -15.20 -18.91 14.01
N LYS A 129 -16.42 -18.51 13.61
CA LYS A 129 -17.53 -19.43 13.36
C LYS A 129 -17.30 -20.33 12.14
N GLY A 130 -16.61 -19.84 11.11
CA GLY A 130 -16.24 -20.63 9.94
C GLY A 130 -15.41 -21.88 10.29
N PHE A 131 -14.64 -21.82 11.38
CA PHE A 131 -13.89 -22.96 11.91
C PHE A 131 -14.44 -23.56 13.21
N ASN A 132 -15.50 -22.97 13.77
CA ASN A 132 -16.08 -23.31 15.07
C ASN A 132 -15.03 -23.43 16.20
N LYS A 133 -14.01 -22.57 16.18
CA LYS A 133 -12.85 -22.63 17.10
C LYS A 133 -12.30 -21.24 17.41
N GLN A 134 -11.59 -21.12 18.54
CA GLN A 134 -10.79 -19.95 18.85
C GLN A 134 -9.56 -19.89 17.93
N VAL A 135 -9.36 -18.73 17.30
CA VAL A 135 -8.19 -18.37 16.51
C VAL A 135 -7.36 -17.35 17.27
N ALA A 136 -6.04 -17.49 17.26
CA ALA A 136 -5.14 -16.50 17.84
C ALA A 136 -4.87 -15.40 16.83
N ILE A 137 -4.63 -14.17 17.27
CA ILE A 137 -4.17 -13.08 16.42
C ILE A 137 -2.76 -12.70 16.86
N TRP A 138 -1.91 -12.50 15.87
CA TRP A 138 -0.50 -12.22 16.04
C TRP A 138 -0.12 -10.92 15.36
N ALA A 139 0.72 -10.14 16.03
CA ALA A 139 1.44 -9.03 15.45
C ALA A 139 2.84 -9.49 15.05
N PHE A 140 3.23 -9.20 13.81
CA PHE A 140 4.52 -9.54 13.23
C PHE A 140 5.27 -8.27 12.85
N GLU A 141 6.51 -8.19 13.28
CA GLU A 141 7.45 -7.16 12.84
C GLU A 141 8.30 -7.74 11.71
N TYR A 142 8.37 -7.04 10.59
CA TYR A 142 9.17 -7.39 9.42
C TYR A 142 10.15 -6.28 9.11
N GLU A 143 11.37 -6.65 8.73
CA GLU A 143 12.42 -5.72 8.31
C GLU A 143 13.14 -6.22 7.06
N GLY A 144 13.40 -5.33 6.12
CA GLY A 144 14.19 -5.67 4.93
C GLY A 144 14.62 -4.45 4.15
N CYS A 145 15.70 -4.60 3.40
CA CYS A 145 16.24 -3.56 2.53
C CYS A 145 16.50 -4.12 1.13
N THR A 146 16.45 -3.26 0.14
CA THR A 146 16.86 -3.55 -1.23
C THR A 146 17.73 -2.41 -1.76
N PRO A 147 18.71 -2.65 -2.64
CA PRO A 147 19.44 -1.59 -3.29
C PRO A 147 18.49 -0.64 -4.03
N ASN A 148 18.71 0.67 -3.90
CA ASN A 148 17.82 1.66 -4.49
C ASN A 148 17.83 1.58 -6.03
N ASN A 149 19.00 1.35 -6.66
CA ASN A 149 19.14 1.12 -8.10
C ASN A 149 18.37 2.12 -9.01
N GLY A 150 18.23 3.37 -8.57
CA GLY A 150 17.49 4.41 -9.30
C GLY A 150 15.97 4.34 -9.17
N VAL A 151 15.42 3.41 -8.39
CA VAL A 151 13.99 3.32 -8.11
C VAL A 151 13.48 4.64 -7.53
N LEU A 152 14.14 5.14 -6.49
CA LEU A 152 13.89 6.46 -5.94
C LEU A 152 15.05 7.40 -6.25
N THR A 153 14.74 8.60 -6.74
CA THR A 153 15.68 9.69 -6.92
C THR A 153 15.15 10.94 -6.22
N LYS A 154 15.99 11.96 -6.00
CA LYS A 154 15.54 13.24 -5.42
C LYS A 154 14.46 13.94 -6.26
N ALA A 155 14.38 13.63 -7.55
CA ALA A 155 13.39 14.17 -8.48
C ALA A 155 12.15 13.28 -8.63
N SER A 156 12.12 12.11 -7.99
CA SER A 156 10.97 11.21 -8.06
C SER A 156 9.70 11.93 -7.58
N PRO A 157 8.57 11.79 -8.29
CA PRO A 157 7.30 12.44 -7.93
C PRO A 157 6.50 11.63 -6.91
N SER A 158 6.82 10.36 -6.70
CA SER A 158 6.10 9.47 -5.80
C SER A 158 6.96 8.27 -5.41
N LEU A 159 6.48 7.52 -4.42
CA LEU A 159 6.99 6.21 -4.06
C LEU A 159 5.81 5.32 -3.65
N ARG A 160 5.81 4.08 -4.11
CA ARG A 160 4.88 3.03 -3.65
C ARG A 160 5.66 1.86 -3.11
N VAL A 161 5.27 1.36 -1.94
CA VAL A 161 5.82 0.17 -1.30
C VAL A 161 4.67 -0.73 -0.86
N GLY A 162 4.53 -1.88 -1.51
CA GLY A 162 3.34 -2.73 -1.38
C GLY A 162 2.05 -1.96 -1.68
N ASP A 163 1.17 -1.88 -0.68
CA ASP A 163 -0.09 -1.13 -0.75
C ASP A 163 0.04 0.35 -0.34
N ALA A 164 1.14 0.73 0.32
CA ALA A 164 1.38 2.11 0.75
C ALA A 164 1.92 2.95 -0.42
N SER A 165 1.45 4.19 -0.54
CA SER A 165 1.84 5.11 -1.62
C SER A 165 1.98 6.52 -1.08
N TRP A 166 3.03 7.21 -1.50
CA TRP A 166 3.31 8.61 -1.16
C TRP A 166 3.52 9.43 -2.42
N THR A 167 3.07 10.69 -2.38
CA THR A 167 3.32 11.68 -3.43
C THR A 167 4.24 12.76 -2.89
N PHE A 168 5.19 13.20 -3.72
CA PHE A 168 6.18 14.20 -3.35
C PHE A 168 5.93 15.50 -4.10
N PRO A 169 6.16 16.67 -3.46
CA PRO A 169 6.11 17.93 -4.17
C PRO A 169 7.16 17.95 -5.29
N ALA A 170 6.84 18.62 -6.39
CA ALA A 170 7.81 18.86 -7.44
C ALA A 170 9.04 19.57 -6.85
N PRO A 171 10.27 19.22 -7.28
CA PRO A 171 11.46 19.96 -6.86
C PRO A 171 11.24 21.44 -7.12
N ALA A 172 11.54 22.30 -6.14
CA ALA A 172 11.50 23.74 -6.36
C ALA A 172 12.38 24.06 -7.57
N ALA A 173 11.83 24.75 -8.57
CA ALA A 173 12.60 25.17 -9.72
C ALA A 173 13.74 26.05 -9.23
N THR A 174 14.98 25.62 -9.41
CA THR A 174 16.15 26.46 -9.14
C THR A 174 16.06 27.64 -10.11
N GLU A 175 15.73 28.83 -9.59
CA GLU A 175 15.78 30.05 -10.40
C GLU A 175 17.19 30.19 -10.98
N PRO A 176 17.33 30.49 -12.28
CA PRO A 176 18.64 30.71 -12.87
C PRO A 176 19.33 31.86 -12.15
N ALA A 177 20.55 31.61 -11.67
CA ALA A 177 21.39 32.64 -11.07
C ALA A 177 21.56 33.77 -12.09
N THR A 178 20.91 34.91 -11.84
CA THR A 178 21.11 36.13 -12.62
C THR A 178 22.55 36.56 -12.38
N SER A 179 23.43 36.25 -13.34
CA SER A 179 24.77 36.80 -13.41
C SER A 179 24.64 38.32 -13.50
N ALA A 180 24.95 39.02 -12.41
CA ALA A 180 25.04 40.46 -12.41
C ALA A 180 26.05 40.88 -13.49
N ALA A 181 25.58 41.62 -14.49
CA ALA A 181 26.43 42.22 -15.49
C ALA A 181 27.38 43.21 -14.79
N ALA A 182 28.67 42.92 -14.82
CA ALA A 182 29.70 43.90 -14.45
C ALA A 182 29.60 45.09 -15.43
N LYS A 183 29.36 46.28 -14.87
CA LYS A 183 29.29 47.53 -15.63
C LYS A 183 30.71 48.02 -15.96
N PRO A 184 30.97 48.55 -17.16
CA PRO A 184 32.27 49.11 -17.56
C PRO A 184 32.67 50.35 -16.75
#